data_AF-A0A1Q5CKC3-F1
#
_entry.id   AF-A0A1Q5CKC3-F1
#
_cell.length_a   1.000
_cell.length_b   1.000
_cell.length_c   1.000
_cell.angle_alpha   90.00
_cell.angle_beta   90.00
_cell.angle_gamma   90.00
#
_symmetry.space_group_name_H-M   'P 1'
#
loop_
_entity.id
_entity.type
_entity.pdbx_description
1 polymer ?
#
loop_
_entity_poly.entity_id
_entity_poly.type
_entity_poly.pdbx_seq_one_letter_code
_entity_poly.pdbx_strand_id
1 'polypeptide(L)' 'MVRLGRVRSPQSIEVRFGTSRAGAVDVALYTTAPVDAVISNHPEDDWEQLRAVEKGRRSPLASLRQEPAPA' A
#
# COMPACT_ATOMS: atom_id res chain seq x y z
N MET A 1 -10.89 3.33 -3.56
CA MET A 1 -9.96 2.34 -2.97
C MET A 1 -8.55 2.83 -3.24
N VAL A 2 -7.79 3.19 -2.20
CA VAL A 2 -6.40 3.68 -2.38
C VAL A 2 -5.52 2.48 -2.69
N ARG A 3 -4.93 2.45 -3.88
CA ARG A 3 -3.98 1.40 -4.28
C ARG A 3 -2.60 1.80 -3.79
N LEU A 4 -2.05 1.06 -2.84
CA LEU A 4 -0.66 1.22 -2.44
C LEU A 4 0.20 0.73 -3.61
N GLY A 5 0.72 1.63 -4.44
CA GLY A 5 1.44 1.27 -5.66
C GLY A 5 2.61 0.30 -5.47
N ARG A 6 3.17 0.25 -4.26
CA ARG A 6 4.29 -0.65 -3.86
C ARG A 6 3.87 -1.89 -3.06
N VAL A 7 2.61 -1.98 -2.61
CA VAL A 7 2.10 -3.14 -1.84
C VAL A 7 1.00 -3.81 -2.63
N ARG A 8 1.21 -5.07 -3.04
CA ARG A 8 0.15 -5.89 -3.62
C ARG A 8 -0.38 -6.82 -2.55
N SER A 9 -1.70 -6.78 -2.34
CA SER A 9 -2.36 -7.83 -1.60
C SER A 9 -2.57 -9.04 -2.51
N PRO A 10 -2.16 -10.25 -2.10
CA PRO A 10 -2.44 -11.48 -2.84
C PRO A 10 -3.85 -12.01 -2.59
N GLN A 11 -4.62 -11.40 -1.67
CA GLN A 11 -5.89 -11.93 -1.18
C GLN A 11 -6.94 -10.83 -1.13
N SER A 12 -8.17 -11.17 -1.49
CA SER A 12 -9.31 -10.29 -1.31
C SER A 12 -10.47 -11.04 -0.67
N ILE A 13 -11.31 -10.31 0.05
CA ILE A 13 -12.51 -10.85 0.68
C ILE A 13 -13.72 -10.03 0.29
N GLU A 14 -14.81 -10.72 -0.01
CA GLU A 14 -16.10 -10.10 -0.23
C GLU A 14 -16.68 -9.60 1.10
N VAL A 15 -16.93 -8.30 1.19
CA VAL A 15 -17.60 -7.68 2.34
C VAL A 15 -18.98 -7.18 1.92
N ARG A 16 -20.00 -7.60 2.68
CA ARG A 16 -21.39 -7.16 2.48
C ARG A 16 -21.78 -6.15 3.54
N PHE A 17 -22.17 -4.96 3.11
CA PHE A 17 -22.65 -3.91 4.00
C PHE A 17 -24.18 -3.92 4.10
N GLY A 18 -24.72 -4.31 5.25
CA GLY A 18 -26.15 -4.32 5.53
C GLY A 18 -26.96 -5.37 4.75
N THR A 19 -28.29 -5.18 4.70
CA THR A 19 -29.26 -6.09 4.04
C THR A 19 -29.56 -5.72 2.59
N SER A 20 -28.93 -4.68 2.06
CA SER A 20 -29.20 -4.17 0.70
C SER A 20 -28.60 -5.07 -0.39
N ARG A 21 -29.31 -5.15 -1.52
CA ARG A 21 -28.87 -5.81 -2.76
C ARG A 21 -27.70 -5.09 -3.44
N ALA A 22 -27.34 -3.89 -2.97
CA ALA A 22 -26.44 -2.93 -3.61
C ALA A 22 -24.93 -3.16 -3.39
N GLY A 23 -24.49 -4.40 -3.30
CA GLY A 23 -23.10 -4.72 -3.65
C GLY A 23 -22.25 -5.18 -2.47
N ALA A 24 -22.02 -6.49 -2.48
CA ALA A 24 -20.75 -7.05 -2.09
C ALA A 24 -19.60 -6.22 -2.68
N VAL A 25 -18.64 -5.82 -1.84
CA VAL A 25 -17.42 -5.14 -2.25
C VAL A 25 -16.25 -6.06 -1.99
N ASP A 26 -15.42 -6.27 -3.00
CA ASP A 26 -14.16 -6.98 -2.83
C ASP A 26 -13.14 -6.06 -2.15
N VAL A 27 -12.63 -6.49 -0.99
CA VAL A 27 -11.69 -5.73 -0.18
C VAL A 27 -10.37 -6.49 -0.13
N ALA A 28 -9.31 -5.85 -0.61
CA ALA A 28 -7.95 -6.39 -0.53
C ALA A 28 -7.47 -6.51 0.93
N LEU A 29 -6.93 -7.68 1.29
CA LEU A 29 -6.42 -7.97 2.64
C LEU A 29 -4.90 -7.76 2.68
N TYR A 30 -4.45 -6.76 3.42
CA TYR A 30 -3.02 -6.53 3.64
C TYR A 30 -2.61 -7.22 4.94
N THR A 31 -1.99 -8.39 4.80
CA THR A 31 -1.35 -9.08 5.93
C THR A 31 0.05 -8.50 6.18
N THR A 32 0.68 -8.86 7.29
CA THR A 32 2.03 -8.38 7.65
C THR A 32 3.07 -8.79 6.61
N ALA A 33 3.04 -10.03 6.12
CA ALA A 33 4.06 -10.53 5.19
C ALA A 33 4.18 -9.73 3.87
N PRO A 34 3.09 -9.40 3.13
CA PRO A 34 3.15 -8.51 1.97
C PRO A 34 3.64 -7.10 2.28
N VAL A 35 3.39 -6.60 3.50
CA VAL A 35 3.86 -5.27 3.94
C VAL A 35 5.34 -5.30 4.28
N ASP A 36 5.81 -6.33 4.98
CA ASP A 36 7.22 -6.51 5.33
C ASP A 36 8.08 -6.77 4.09
N ALA A 37 7.53 -7.48 3.11
CA ALA A 37 8.20 -7.74 1.83
C ALA A 37 8.55 -6.45 1.06
N VAL A 38 7.86 -5.33 1.31
CA VAL A 38 8.16 -4.04 0.68
C VAL A 38 9.59 -3.59 0.98
N ILE A 39 10.05 -3.82 2.22
CA ILE A 39 11.41 -3.44 2.64
C ILE A 39 12.44 -4.20 1.83
N SER A 40 12.24 -5.51 1.65
CA SER A 40 13.13 -6.36 0.88
C SER A 40 13.05 -6.10 -0.64
N ASN A 41 11.88 -5.74 -1.15
CA ASN A 41 11.66 -5.51 -2.59
C ASN A 41 12.12 -4.14 -3.07
N HIS A 42 12.35 -3.19 -2.15
CA HIS A 42 12.81 -1.84 -2.45
C HIS A 42 14.09 -1.51 -1.66
N PRO A 43 15.22 -2.17 -1.97
CA PRO A 43 16.50 -1.89 -1.32
C PRO A 43 17.06 -0.49 -1.69
N GLU A 44 16.52 0.15 -2.73
CA GLU A 44 16.87 1.52 -3.13
C GLU A 44 16.35 2.59 -2.15
N ASP A 45 15.37 2.27 -1.31
CA ASP A 45 14.83 3.20 -0.31
C ASP A 45 15.61 3.10 1.01
N ASP A 46 15.96 4.25 1.61
CA ASP A 46 16.51 4.29 2.97
C ASP A 46 15.38 4.16 4.01
N TRP A 47 15.06 2.92 4.37
CA TRP A 47 14.01 2.59 5.32
C TRP A 47 14.26 3.11 6.74
N GLU A 48 15.50 3.30 7.14
CA GLU A 48 15.83 3.86 8.45
C GLU A 48 15.52 5.36 8.47
N GLN A 49 15.92 6.08 7.42
CA GLN A 49 15.57 7.49 7.27
C GLN A 49 14.05 7.68 7.24
N LEU A 50 13.31 6.82 6.54
CA LEU A 50 11.85 6.90 6.46
C LEU A 50 11.18 6.68 7.82
N ARG A 51 11.68 5.75 8.64
CA ARG A 51 11.17 5.54 10.01
C ARG A 51 11.45 6.71 10.94
N ALA A 52 12.48 7.50 10.67
CA ALA A 52 12.83 8.69 11.44
C ALA A 52 12.03 9.94 11.04
N VAL A 53 11.24 9.90 9.95
CA VAL A 53 10.45 11.06 9.51
C VAL A 53 9.34 11.37 10.51
N GLU A 54 9.42 12.57 11.10
CA GLU A 54 8.39 13.06 12.01
C GLU A 54 7.05 13.30 11.30
N LYS A 55 5.96 13.07 12.03
CA LYS A 55 4.60 13.34 11.54
C LYS A 55 4.46 14.80 11.13
N GLY A 56 3.88 15.05 9.96
CA GLY A 56 3.69 16.39 9.39
C GLY A 56 4.86 16.89 8.54
N ARG A 57 5.97 16.17 8.49
CA ARG A 57 7.07 16.43 7.55
C ARG A 57 6.82 15.71 6.23
N ARG A 58 7.28 16.32 5.14
CA ARG A 58 7.19 15.73 3.79
C ARG A 58 8.16 14.54 3.70
N SER A 59 7.66 13.40 3.25
CA SER A 59 8.46 12.18 3.09
C SER A 59 9.56 12.38 2.03
N PRO A 60 10.79 11.89 2.26
CA PRO A 60 11.86 11.82 1.26
C PRO A 60 11.44 11.13 -0.04
N LEU A 61 10.54 10.14 0.03
CA LEU A 61 9.99 9.44 -1.14
C LEU A 61 9.23 10.38 -2.09
N ALA A 62 8.71 11.50 -1.60
CA ALA A 62 7.97 12.46 -2.42
C ALA A 62 8.87 13.24 -3.40
N SER A 63 10.19 13.18 -3.23
CA SER A 63 11.18 13.77 -4.14
C SER A 63 11.60 12.81 -5.24
N LEU A 64 11.31 11.51 -5.09
CA LEU A 64 11.60 10.51 -6.12
C LEU A 64 10.63 10.71 -7.29
N ARG A 65 11.15 10.63 -8.52
CA ARG A 65 10.29 10.59 -9.70
C ARG A 65 9.45 9.32 -9.64
N GLN A 66 8.14 9.46 -9.73
CA GLN A 66 7.26 8.30 -9.93
C GLN A 66 7.59 7.67 -11.28
N GLU A 67 7.89 6.38 -11.25
CA GLU A 67 7.92 5.59 -12.48
C GLU A 67 6.48 5.55 -13.05
N PRO A 68 6.31 5.75 -14.37
CA PRO A 68 4.98 5.69 -14.97
C PRO A 68 4.35 4.32 -14.67
N ALA A 69 3.08 4.33 -14.25
CA ALA A 69 2.36 3.10 -13.99
C ALA A 69 2.32 2.25 -15.28
N PRO A 70 2.57 0.94 -15.21
CA PRO A 70 2.45 0.07 -16.38
C PRO A 70 1.02 0.13 -16.92
N ALA A 71 0.91 0.23 -18.24
CA ALA A 71 -0.35 0.32 -19.00
C ALA A 71 -1.22 -0.94 -18.88
#